data_AF-A0A2G6KLS2-F1
#
_entry.id   AF-A0A2G6KLS2-F1
#
_cell.length_a   1.000
_cell.length_b   1.000
_cell.length_c   1.000
_cell.angle_alpha   90.00
_cell.angle_beta   90.00
_cell.angle_gamma   90.00
#
_symmetry.space_group_name_H-M   'P 1'
#
loop_
_entity.id
_entity.type
_entity.pdbx_description
1 polymer ?
#
loop_
_entity_poly.entity_id
_entity_poly.type
_entity_poly.pdbx_seq_one_letter_code
_entity_poly.pdbx_strand_id
1 'polypeptide(L)'
;MREGMEMNSMRESGKQPDKLSLPHRVRGQAFPLGMALLLFGSLSGFVLYNTIQTASDKTRLANTADAAAYSGLQWQARALNFQAYTNRAMVANQVSIAQGVSLASWSKYGVVTVANISTVLSWVPVLNGILEGVETAVRAVDQVLTPIANSMVNVVDKVNKGLSIAQESMYYGSFAATPSIVDTVVSETDPRFETSSAYNLYGVASNLGRWESFTSGFDDEDLPAMIERQNMINHSLDEFSRSRNWDFFDFW
;
A
#
# COMPACT_ATOMS: atom_id res chain seq x y z
N MET A 1 82.13 86.06 38.33
CA MET A 1 82.05 86.82 39.60
C MET A 1 81.56 85.89 40.69
N ARG A 2 82.43 85.69 41.69
CA ARG A 2 82.21 85.33 43.11
C ARG A 2 81.24 84.19 43.42
N GLU A 3 81.71 83.03 43.86
CA GLU A 3 82.39 82.73 45.15
C GLU A 3 81.62 83.14 46.41
N GLY A 4 81.52 82.17 47.32
CA GLY A 4 80.87 82.20 48.64
C GLY A 4 80.24 80.81 48.87
N MET A 5 80.98 79.75 49.21
CA MET A 5 81.80 79.53 50.43
C MET A 5 81.02 79.84 51.71
N GLU A 6 80.46 78.80 52.33
CA GLU A 6 80.54 78.45 53.77
C GLU A 6 79.97 77.02 53.90
N MET A 7 80.81 75.99 54.07
CA MET A 7 81.30 75.45 55.34
C MET A 7 80.25 74.83 56.28
N ASN A 8 80.33 73.50 56.33
CA ASN A 8 80.47 72.71 57.55
C ASN A 8 79.19 72.28 58.29
N SER A 9 78.83 71.00 58.15
CA SER A 9 78.80 70.12 59.32
C SER A 9 78.76 68.66 58.88
N MET A 10 79.76 67.91 59.28
CA MET A 10 79.78 66.45 59.29
C MET A 10 78.56 65.88 60.00
N ARG A 11 77.97 64.82 59.45
CA ARG A 11 77.38 63.75 60.24
C ARG A 11 77.33 62.44 59.45
N GLU A 12 77.88 61.43 60.09
CA GLU A 12 78.18 60.10 59.61
C GLU A 12 76.95 59.26 59.23
N SER A 13 77.24 58.30 58.35
CA SER A 13 76.85 56.88 58.45
C SER A 13 75.37 56.55 58.57
N GLY A 14 74.85 56.04 57.45
CA GLY A 14 73.66 55.21 57.42
C GLY A 14 73.58 54.48 56.09
N LYS A 15 74.28 53.35 55.97
CA LYS A 15 74.04 52.35 54.92
C LYS A 15 72.53 52.07 54.89
N GLN A 16 71.85 52.52 53.84
CA GLN A 16 70.46 52.14 53.63
C GLN A 16 70.45 50.66 53.23
N PRO A 17 69.87 49.76 54.05
CA PRO A 17 69.85 48.35 53.71
C PRO A 17 69.04 48.16 52.42
N ASP A 18 69.49 47.22 51.59
CA ASP A 18 68.73 46.66 50.47
C ASP A 18 67.26 46.55 50.88
N LYS A 19 66.39 47.28 50.19
CA LYS A 19 64.95 47.07 50.31
C LYS A 19 64.68 45.70 49.73
N LEU A 20 64.73 44.68 50.58
CA LEU A 20 64.25 43.34 50.32
C LEU A 20 62.85 43.48 49.71
N SER A 21 62.74 43.24 48.41
CA SER A 21 61.46 43.21 47.71
C SER A 21 60.62 42.13 48.39
N LEU A 22 59.67 42.54 49.22
CA LEU A 22 58.75 41.62 49.88
C LEU A 22 58.08 40.77 48.79
N PRO A 23 58.06 39.44 48.92
CA PRO A 23 57.34 38.61 47.97
C PRO A 23 55.90 39.11 47.94
N HIS A 24 55.40 39.44 46.74
CA HIS A 24 54.00 39.77 46.55
C HIS A 24 53.19 38.58 47.06
N ARG A 25 52.56 38.75 48.22
CA ARG A 25 51.67 37.75 48.79
C ARG A 25 50.45 37.72 47.88
N VAL A 26 50.41 36.76 46.96
CA VAL A 26 49.24 36.47 46.14
C VAL A 26 48.13 36.07 47.13
N ARG A 27 47.28 37.04 47.47
CA ARG A 27 46.11 36.81 48.31
C ARG A 27 45.16 35.91 47.50
N GLY A 28 44.62 34.87 48.12
CA GLY A 28 43.73 33.86 47.51
C GLY A 28 42.38 34.38 46.99
N GLN A 29 42.30 35.62 46.49
CA GLN A 29 41.11 36.24 45.90
C GLN A 29 40.69 35.62 44.57
N ALA A 30 41.58 34.90 43.88
CA ALA A 30 41.22 34.14 42.67
C ALA A 30 40.44 32.85 42.98
N PHE A 31 40.55 32.31 44.20
CA PHE A 31 39.92 31.04 44.57
C PHE A 31 38.38 31.13 44.65
N PRO A 32 37.77 32.14 45.28
CA PRO A 32 36.31 32.33 45.23
C PRO A 32 35.76 32.52 43.82
N LEU A 33 36.48 33.27 42.97
CA LEU A 33 36.11 33.49 41.56
C LEU A 33 36.20 32.19 40.74
N GLY A 34 37.25 31.39 40.93
CA GLY A 34 37.39 30.08 40.30
C GLY A 34 36.29 29.10 40.72
N MET A 35 35.94 29.09 42.02
CA MET A 35 34.83 28.28 42.53
C MET A 35 33.49 28.71 41.95
N ALA A 36 33.22 30.01 41.89
CA ALA A 36 32.00 30.55 41.29
C ALA A 36 31.89 30.20 39.80
N LEU A 37 32.99 30.27 39.06
CA LEU A 37 33.03 29.91 37.64
C LEU A 37 32.83 28.39 37.43
N LEU A 38 33.42 27.55 38.27
CA LEU A 38 33.21 26.10 38.22
C LEU A 38 31.75 25.73 38.56
N LEU A 39 31.17 26.37 39.58
CA LEU A 39 29.76 26.16 39.93
C LEU A 39 28.83 26.60 38.79
N PHE A 40 29.08 27.78 38.22
CA PHE A 40 28.31 28.27 37.08
C PHE A 40 28.45 27.37 35.85
N GLY A 41 29.67 26.91 35.55
CA GLY A 41 29.94 25.98 34.45
C GLY A 41 29.26 24.64 34.65
N SER A 42 29.29 24.09 35.87
CA SER A 42 28.61 22.84 36.23
C SER A 42 27.09 22.95 36.08
N LEU A 43 26.49 24.04 36.60
CA LEU A 43 25.06 24.27 36.51
C LEU A 43 24.61 24.46 35.05
N SER A 44 25.38 25.25 34.28
CA SER A 44 25.14 25.46 32.85
C SER A 44 25.27 24.16 32.07
N GLY A 45 26.28 23.35 32.38
CA GLY A 45 26.48 22.02 31.80
C GLY A 45 25.33 21.07 32.09
N PHE A 46 24.79 21.08 33.32
CA PHE A 46 23.64 20.27 33.70
C PHE A 46 22.37 20.65 32.92
N VAL A 47 22.07 21.95 32.80
CA VAL A 47 20.94 22.45 32.01
C VAL A 47 21.10 22.10 30.53
N LEU A 48 22.31 22.28 29.99
CA LEU A 48 22.61 21.95 28.60
C LEU A 48 22.45 20.44 28.33
N TYR A 49 22.94 19.58 29.24
CA TYR A 49 22.80 18.13 29.13
C TYR A 49 21.32 17.71 29.07
N ASN A 50 20.48 18.22 29.97
CA ASN A 50 19.04 17.92 29.98
C ASN A 50 18.35 18.43 28.70
N THR A 51 18.78 19.58 28.19
CA THR A 51 18.25 20.15 26.95
C THR A 51 18.63 19.29 25.73
N ILE A 52 19.90 18.85 25.64
CA ILE A 52 20.38 17.97 24.57
C ILE A 52 19.65 16.63 24.62
N GLN A 53 19.49 16.04 25.81
CA GLN A 53 18.78 14.78 25.97
C GLN A 53 17.32 14.90 25.52
N THR A 54 16.63 15.97 25.92
CA THR A 54 15.25 16.23 25.51
C THR A 54 15.13 16.44 23.99
N ALA A 55 16.06 17.18 23.38
CA ALA A 55 16.10 17.38 21.93
C ALA A 55 16.37 16.07 21.17
N SER A 56 17.27 15.24 21.69
CA SER A 56 17.57 13.90 21.16
C SER A 56 16.34 12.98 21.26
N ASP A 57 15.69 12.92 22.42
CA ASP A 57 14.49 12.10 22.63
C ASP A 57 13.34 12.54 21.71
N LYS A 58 13.15 13.85 21.51
CA LYS A 58 12.16 14.38 20.56
C LYS A 58 12.45 13.97 19.12
N THR A 59 13.71 14.02 18.70
CA THR A 59 14.13 13.61 17.35
C THR A 59 13.93 12.11 17.15
N ARG A 60 14.28 11.29 18.16
CA ARG A 60 14.03 9.85 18.13
C ARG A 60 12.54 9.55 18.03
N LEU A 61 11.71 10.18 18.87
CA LEU A 61 10.25 9.99 18.84
C LEU A 61 9.66 10.34 17.47
N ALA A 62 10.08 11.43 16.84
CA ALA A 62 9.62 11.81 15.51
C ALA A 62 10.01 10.76 14.45
N ASN A 63 11.27 10.32 14.44
CA ASN A 63 11.74 9.28 13.53
C ASN A 63 11.01 7.94 13.76
N THR A 64 10.72 7.58 15.02
CA THR A 64 9.94 6.39 15.36
C THR A 64 8.50 6.51 14.84
N ALA A 65 7.86 7.66 15.03
CA ALA A 65 6.51 7.91 14.54
C ALA A 65 6.45 7.82 13.00
N ASP A 66 7.42 8.41 12.30
CA ASP A 66 7.52 8.34 10.85
C ASP A 66 7.75 6.91 10.36
N ALA A 67 8.64 6.15 11.01
CA ALA A 67 8.90 4.75 10.68
C ALA A 67 7.65 3.87 10.90
N ALA A 68 6.92 4.09 11.99
CA ALA A 68 5.70 3.35 12.30
C ALA A 68 4.57 3.69 11.31
N ALA A 69 4.38 4.98 11.01
CA ALA A 69 3.42 5.44 10.00
C ALA A 69 3.77 4.87 8.61
N TYR A 70 5.03 4.95 8.20
CA TYR A 70 5.51 4.39 6.94
C TYR A 70 5.23 2.89 6.85
N SER A 71 5.49 2.13 7.92
CA SER A 71 5.28 0.68 7.95
C SER A 71 3.80 0.30 7.86
N GLY A 72 2.93 1.02 8.59
CA GLY A 72 1.48 0.86 8.50
C GLY A 72 0.94 1.19 7.10
N LEU A 73 1.37 2.31 6.51
CA LEU A 73 0.98 2.70 5.16
C LEU A 73 1.50 1.73 4.10
N GLN A 74 2.72 1.21 4.25
CA GLN A 74 3.29 0.22 3.37
C GLN A 74 2.47 -1.07 3.36
N TRP A 75 1.94 -1.49 4.52
CA TRP A 75 1.04 -2.63 4.61
C TRP A 75 -0.30 -2.38 3.90
N GLN A 76 -0.91 -1.21 4.12
CA GLN A 76 -2.13 -0.79 3.43
C GLN A 76 -1.95 -0.72 1.90
N ALA A 77 -0.80 -0.20 1.43
CA ALA A 77 -0.46 -0.19 0.02
C ALA A 77 -0.35 -1.61 -0.58
N ARG A 78 0.16 -2.59 0.18
CA ARG A 78 0.17 -4.01 -0.25
C ARG A 78 -1.24 -4.58 -0.36
N ALA A 79 -2.15 -4.22 0.54
CA ALA A 79 -3.56 -4.61 0.46
C ALA A 79 -4.22 -4.07 -0.81
N LEU A 80 -4.01 -2.78 -1.13
CA LEU A 80 -4.49 -2.17 -2.38
C LEU A 80 -3.91 -2.83 -3.62
N ASN A 81 -2.60 -3.08 -3.63
CA ASN A 81 -1.95 -3.75 -4.75
C ASN A 81 -2.51 -5.15 -4.96
N PHE A 82 -2.78 -5.90 -3.87
CA PHE A 82 -3.42 -7.19 -3.96
C PHE A 82 -4.81 -7.10 -4.61
N GLN A 83 -5.65 -6.15 -4.17
CA GLN A 83 -6.97 -5.90 -4.77
C GLN A 83 -6.85 -5.53 -6.27
N ALA A 84 -5.91 -4.66 -6.63
CA ALA A 84 -5.70 -4.26 -8.01
C ALA A 84 -5.25 -5.43 -8.90
N TYR A 85 -4.32 -6.27 -8.44
CA TYR A 85 -3.85 -7.43 -9.20
C TYR A 85 -4.93 -8.50 -9.36
N THR A 86 -5.70 -8.75 -8.30
CA THR A 86 -6.81 -9.71 -8.33
C THR A 86 -7.95 -9.22 -9.22
N ASN A 87 -8.25 -7.91 -9.24
CA ASN A 87 -9.19 -7.33 -10.21
C ASN A 87 -8.73 -7.55 -11.66
N ARG A 88 -7.45 -7.33 -11.97
CA ARG A 88 -6.90 -7.61 -13.31
C ARG A 88 -6.99 -9.10 -13.66
N ALA A 89 -6.76 -9.99 -12.70
CA ALA A 89 -6.92 -11.43 -12.89
C ALA A 89 -8.37 -11.81 -13.17
N MET A 90 -9.34 -11.25 -12.43
CA MET A 90 -10.77 -11.47 -12.66
C MET A 90 -11.20 -10.99 -14.06
N VAL A 91 -10.70 -9.84 -14.53
CA VAL A 91 -10.96 -9.38 -15.91
C VAL A 91 -10.39 -10.34 -16.94
N ALA A 92 -9.16 -10.83 -16.77
CA ALA A 92 -8.56 -11.82 -17.68
C ALA A 92 -9.34 -13.15 -17.69
N ASN A 93 -9.85 -13.56 -16.53
CA ASN A 93 -10.75 -14.68 -16.37
C ASN A 93 -12.06 -14.50 -17.17
N GLN A 94 -12.67 -13.32 -17.12
CA GLN A 94 -13.86 -13.01 -17.92
C GLN A 94 -13.56 -13.00 -19.44
N VAL A 95 -12.39 -12.50 -19.86
CA VAL A 95 -11.95 -12.59 -21.26
C VAL A 95 -11.80 -14.05 -21.70
N SER A 96 -11.24 -14.91 -20.84
CA SER A 96 -11.12 -16.34 -21.11
C SER A 96 -12.49 -17.00 -21.28
N ILE A 97 -13.44 -16.69 -20.38
CA ILE A 97 -14.84 -17.13 -20.51
C ILE A 97 -15.42 -16.71 -21.85
N ALA A 98 -15.28 -15.43 -22.21
CA ALA A 98 -15.80 -14.90 -23.46
C ALA A 98 -15.22 -15.64 -24.68
N GLN A 99 -13.92 -15.94 -24.68
CA GLN A 99 -13.26 -16.70 -25.74
C GLN A 99 -13.83 -18.13 -25.85
N GLY A 100 -13.94 -18.86 -24.74
CA GLY A 100 -14.44 -20.23 -24.79
C GLY A 100 -15.93 -20.32 -25.14
N VAL A 101 -16.77 -19.43 -24.60
CA VAL A 101 -18.19 -19.34 -24.99
C VAL A 101 -18.34 -18.95 -26.46
N SER A 102 -17.50 -18.04 -26.97
CA SER A 102 -17.51 -17.67 -28.40
C SER A 102 -17.15 -18.85 -29.30
N LEU A 103 -16.13 -19.65 -28.95
CA LEU A 103 -15.75 -20.85 -29.70
C LEU A 103 -16.87 -21.91 -29.68
N ALA A 104 -17.48 -22.16 -28.52
CA ALA A 104 -18.61 -23.08 -28.41
C ALA A 104 -19.83 -22.57 -29.22
N SER A 105 -20.08 -21.26 -29.20
CA SER A 105 -21.15 -20.62 -29.95
C SER A 105 -20.98 -20.76 -31.47
N TRP A 106 -19.75 -20.58 -31.96
CA TRP A 106 -19.41 -20.76 -33.38
C TRP A 106 -19.55 -22.22 -33.83
N SER A 107 -19.12 -23.16 -33.00
CA SER A 107 -19.29 -24.60 -33.24
C SER A 107 -20.77 -24.99 -33.39
N LYS A 108 -21.62 -24.58 -32.43
CA LYS A 108 -23.07 -24.80 -32.51
C LYS A 108 -23.69 -24.19 -33.76
N TYR A 109 -23.26 -22.99 -34.13
CA TYR A 109 -23.70 -22.34 -35.36
C TYR A 109 -23.31 -23.15 -36.61
N GLY A 110 -22.11 -23.73 -36.62
CA GLY A 110 -21.68 -24.65 -37.68
C GLY A 110 -22.59 -25.86 -37.81
N VAL A 111 -22.97 -26.50 -36.69
CA VAL A 111 -23.89 -27.66 -36.70
C VAL A 111 -25.22 -27.29 -37.36
N VAL A 112 -25.82 -26.18 -36.95
CA VAL A 112 -27.10 -25.69 -37.50
C VAL A 112 -26.94 -25.35 -38.98
N THR A 113 -25.87 -24.66 -39.37
CA THR A 113 -25.63 -24.27 -40.76
C THR A 113 -25.51 -25.48 -41.67
N VAL A 114 -24.76 -26.50 -41.26
CA VAL A 114 -24.60 -27.72 -42.05
C VAL A 114 -25.91 -28.49 -42.17
N ALA A 115 -26.68 -28.60 -41.07
CA ALA A 115 -28.00 -29.23 -41.09
C ALA A 115 -28.93 -28.52 -42.08
N ASN A 116 -28.96 -27.20 -42.07
CA ASN A 116 -29.77 -26.40 -42.98
C ASN A 116 -29.36 -26.57 -44.45
N ILE A 117 -28.05 -26.56 -44.72
CA ILE A 117 -27.52 -26.80 -46.07
C ILE A 117 -27.89 -28.20 -46.56
N SER A 118 -27.81 -29.22 -45.69
CA SER A 118 -28.19 -30.59 -45.98
C SER A 118 -29.66 -30.69 -46.39
N THR A 119 -30.56 -30.04 -45.63
CA THR A 119 -31.99 -29.97 -45.97
C THR A 119 -32.22 -29.35 -47.35
N VAL A 120 -31.60 -28.19 -47.63
CA VAL A 120 -31.80 -27.46 -48.90
C VAL A 120 -31.20 -28.18 -50.11
N LEU A 121 -30.06 -28.84 -49.95
CA LEU A 121 -29.34 -29.51 -51.06
C LEU A 121 -29.65 -31.00 -51.19
N SER A 122 -30.55 -31.53 -50.36
CA SER A 122 -30.94 -32.95 -50.32
C SER A 122 -31.34 -33.53 -51.69
N TRP A 123 -31.86 -32.70 -52.59
CA TRP A 123 -32.25 -33.06 -53.96
C TRP A 123 -31.07 -33.34 -54.90
N VAL A 124 -29.83 -33.03 -54.52
CA VAL A 124 -28.62 -33.27 -55.32
C VAL A 124 -27.83 -34.46 -54.72
N PRO A 125 -27.96 -35.69 -55.28
CA PRO A 125 -27.48 -36.91 -54.63
C PRO A 125 -25.97 -36.95 -54.35
N VAL A 126 -25.17 -36.31 -55.22
CA VAL A 126 -23.71 -36.28 -55.09
C VAL A 126 -23.26 -35.48 -53.86
N LEU A 127 -24.02 -34.46 -53.46
CA LEU A 127 -23.66 -33.58 -52.34
C LEU A 127 -24.02 -34.20 -50.98
N ASN A 128 -25.00 -35.10 -50.93
CA ASN A 128 -25.48 -35.71 -49.68
C ASN A 128 -24.35 -36.45 -48.93
N GLY A 129 -23.54 -37.25 -49.64
CA GLY A 129 -22.43 -37.98 -49.01
C GLY A 129 -21.29 -37.07 -48.50
N ILE A 130 -21.10 -35.90 -49.11
CA ILE A 130 -20.12 -34.90 -48.62
C ILE A 130 -20.67 -34.21 -47.38
N LEU A 131 -21.96 -33.82 -47.41
CA LEU A 131 -22.61 -33.10 -46.32
C LEU A 131 -22.75 -33.95 -45.06
N GLU A 132 -23.02 -35.26 -45.17
CA GLU A 132 -23.01 -36.20 -44.04
C GLU A 132 -21.64 -36.27 -43.36
N GLY A 133 -20.55 -36.29 -44.14
CA GLY A 133 -19.19 -36.28 -43.63
C GLY A 133 -18.86 -34.98 -42.88
N VAL A 134 -19.28 -33.84 -43.43
CA VAL A 134 -19.10 -32.52 -42.81
C VAL A 134 -19.96 -32.41 -41.54
N GLU A 135 -21.20 -32.88 -41.56
CA GLU A 135 -22.09 -32.86 -40.40
C GLU A 135 -21.50 -33.67 -39.24
N THR A 136 -21.02 -34.88 -39.53
CA THR A 136 -20.35 -35.74 -38.54
C THR A 136 -19.12 -35.05 -37.96
N ALA A 137 -18.30 -34.41 -38.81
CA ALA A 137 -17.12 -33.69 -38.37
C ALA A 137 -17.46 -32.50 -37.46
N VAL A 138 -18.44 -31.67 -37.84
CA VAL A 138 -18.82 -30.49 -37.06
C VAL A 138 -19.52 -30.89 -35.75
N ARG A 139 -20.35 -31.93 -35.75
CA ARG A 139 -20.93 -32.48 -34.51
C ARG A 139 -19.86 -33.05 -33.59
N ALA A 140 -18.83 -33.71 -34.11
CA ALA A 140 -17.71 -34.20 -33.31
C ALA A 140 -16.94 -33.05 -32.65
N VAL A 141 -16.71 -31.95 -33.39
CA VAL A 141 -16.11 -30.73 -32.84
C VAL A 141 -16.98 -30.12 -31.74
N ASP A 142 -18.29 -30.05 -31.94
CA ASP A 142 -19.22 -29.50 -30.94
C ASP A 142 -19.27 -30.29 -29.63
N GLN A 143 -19.27 -31.62 -29.75
CA GLN A 143 -19.21 -32.53 -28.61
C GLN A 143 -17.94 -32.36 -27.78
N VAL A 144 -16.86 -31.85 -28.36
CA VAL A 144 -15.60 -31.56 -27.65
C VAL A 144 -15.61 -30.14 -27.08
N LEU A 145 -16.02 -29.14 -27.86
CA LEU A 145 -15.90 -27.73 -27.47
C LEU A 145 -16.93 -27.30 -26.42
N THR A 146 -18.18 -27.76 -26.53
CA THR A 146 -19.25 -27.34 -25.61
C THR A 146 -18.95 -27.75 -24.14
N PRO A 147 -18.56 -28.99 -23.83
CA PRO A 147 -18.21 -29.37 -22.46
C PRO A 147 -16.98 -28.62 -21.93
N ILE A 148 -15.99 -28.35 -22.78
CA ILE A 148 -14.79 -27.59 -22.40
C ILE A 148 -15.18 -26.17 -21.99
N ALA A 149 -16.01 -25.49 -22.79
CA ALA A 149 -16.48 -24.16 -22.46
C ALA A 149 -17.27 -24.13 -21.14
N ASN A 150 -18.19 -25.07 -20.94
CA ASN A 150 -18.97 -25.17 -19.70
C ASN A 150 -18.07 -25.48 -18.48
N SER A 151 -17.08 -26.36 -18.65
CA SER A 151 -16.11 -26.69 -17.61
C SER A 151 -15.25 -25.49 -17.24
N MET A 152 -14.75 -24.76 -18.25
CA MET A 152 -13.96 -23.55 -18.07
C MET A 152 -14.74 -22.48 -17.31
N VAL A 153 -16.01 -22.24 -17.65
CA VAL A 153 -16.88 -21.29 -16.90
C VAL A 153 -16.94 -21.67 -15.42
N ASN A 154 -17.26 -22.94 -15.11
CA ASN A 154 -17.35 -23.41 -13.73
C ASN A 154 -16.02 -23.28 -12.97
N VAL A 155 -14.89 -23.57 -13.61
CA VAL A 155 -13.55 -23.42 -13.00
C VAL A 155 -13.26 -21.95 -12.73
N VAL A 156 -13.49 -21.08 -13.73
CA VAL A 156 -13.22 -19.65 -13.61
C VAL A 156 -14.12 -19.00 -12.55
N ASP A 157 -15.39 -19.38 -12.46
CA ASP A 157 -16.31 -18.87 -11.44
C ASP A 157 -15.84 -19.24 -10.03
N LYS A 158 -15.34 -20.47 -9.83
CA LYS A 158 -14.75 -20.89 -8.55
C LYS A 158 -13.49 -20.09 -8.21
N VAL A 159 -12.62 -19.84 -9.19
CA VAL A 159 -11.42 -19.02 -9.02
C VAL A 159 -11.80 -17.60 -8.65
N ASN A 160 -12.72 -16.97 -9.39
CA ASN A 160 -13.19 -15.62 -9.13
C ASN A 160 -13.81 -15.52 -7.73
N LYS A 161 -14.67 -16.46 -7.33
CA LYS A 161 -15.23 -16.49 -5.96
C LYS A 161 -14.13 -16.60 -4.89
N GLY A 162 -13.13 -17.44 -5.11
CA GLY A 162 -11.98 -17.55 -4.22
C GLY A 162 -11.18 -16.25 -4.11
N LEU A 163 -10.99 -15.55 -5.23
CA LEU A 163 -10.35 -14.24 -5.25
C LEU A 163 -11.17 -13.18 -4.52
N SER A 164 -12.49 -13.12 -4.71
CA SER A 164 -13.38 -12.20 -3.99
C SER A 164 -13.30 -12.40 -2.47
N ILE A 165 -13.36 -13.66 -2.00
CA ILE A 165 -13.20 -13.98 -0.57
C ILE A 165 -11.83 -13.54 -0.06
N ALA A 166 -10.77 -13.75 -0.85
CA ALA A 166 -9.43 -13.33 -0.48
C ALA A 166 -9.30 -11.79 -0.44
N GLN A 167 -9.95 -11.06 -1.35
CA GLN A 167 -9.98 -9.60 -1.36
C GLN A 167 -10.68 -9.04 -0.12
N GLU A 168 -11.81 -9.63 0.27
CA GLU A 168 -12.55 -9.29 1.48
C GLU A 168 -11.72 -9.57 2.75
N SER A 169 -11.10 -10.76 2.80
CA SER A 169 -10.25 -11.15 3.93
C SER A 169 -9.02 -10.23 4.05
N MET A 170 -8.39 -9.88 2.93
CA MET A 170 -7.26 -8.95 2.90
C MET A 170 -7.69 -7.55 3.31
N TYR A 171 -8.89 -7.10 2.91
CA TYR A 171 -9.45 -5.82 3.32
C TYR A 171 -9.54 -5.75 4.85
N TYR A 172 -10.36 -6.61 5.49
CA TYR A 172 -10.52 -6.58 6.94
C TYR A 172 -9.21 -6.89 7.69
N GLY A 173 -8.44 -7.86 7.19
CA GLY A 173 -7.15 -8.23 7.76
C GLY A 173 -6.14 -7.08 7.72
N SER A 174 -6.18 -6.24 6.69
CA SER A 174 -5.25 -5.12 6.57
C SER A 174 -5.43 -4.10 7.70
N PHE A 175 -6.68 -3.75 8.01
CA PHE A 175 -7.02 -2.83 9.09
C PHE A 175 -6.79 -3.43 10.47
N ALA A 176 -7.09 -4.71 10.66
CA ALA A 176 -6.84 -5.40 11.92
C ALA A 176 -5.33 -5.52 12.24
N ALA A 177 -4.49 -5.75 11.22
CA ALA A 177 -3.05 -5.91 11.40
C ALA A 177 -2.29 -4.57 11.54
N THR A 178 -2.83 -3.47 11.01
CA THR A 178 -2.13 -2.17 10.97
C THR A 178 -1.71 -1.68 12.37
N PRO A 179 -2.57 -1.67 13.41
CA PRO A 179 -2.17 -1.27 14.76
C PRO A 179 -1.02 -2.11 15.32
N SER A 180 -1.04 -3.42 15.09
CA SER A 180 0.02 -4.32 15.57
C SER A 180 1.35 -4.04 14.87
N ILE A 181 1.33 -3.74 13.57
CA ILE A 181 2.54 -3.36 12.82
C ILE A 181 3.12 -2.04 13.36
N VAL A 182 2.27 -1.05 13.60
CA VAL A 182 2.67 0.25 14.16
C VAL A 182 3.29 0.04 15.55
N ASP A 183 2.61 -0.71 16.42
CA ASP A 183 3.07 -0.97 17.78
C ASP A 183 4.39 -1.76 17.82
N THR A 184 4.56 -2.72 16.93
CA THR A 184 5.82 -3.48 16.77
C THR A 184 6.96 -2.56 16.38
N VAL A 185 6.75 -1.64 15.42
CA VAL A 185 7.81 -0.72 14.98
C VAL A 185 8.18 0.27 16.09
N VAL A 186 7.20 0.75 16.86
CA VAL A 186 7.43 1.66 17.99
C VAL A 186 8.23 0.97 19.08
N SER A 187 7.78 -0.20 19.53
CA SER A 187 8.41 -0.96 20.61
C SER A 187 9.81 -1.49 20.27
N GLU A 188 10.04 -1.87 19.00
CA GLU A 188 11.37 -2.30 18.52
C GLU A 188 12.36 -1.12 18.41
N THR A 189 11.86 0.11 18.26
CA THR A 189 12.73 1.30 18.15
C THR A 189 13.19 1.81 19.53
N ASP A 190 12.27 1.97 20.47
CA ASP A 190 12.58 2.33 21.85
C ASP A 190 11.46 1.82 22.78
N PRO A 191 11.76 0.97 23.77
CA PRO A 191 10.74 0.39 24.66
C PRO A 191 10.06 1.41 25.57
N ARG A 192 10.58 2.65 25.65
CA ARG A 192 9.94 3.75 26.41
C ARG A 192 8.79 4.39 25.64
N PHE A 193 8.66 4.14 24.34
CA PHE A 193 7.59 4.69 23.51
C PHE A 193 6.45 3.70 23.40
N GLU A 194 5.22 4.20 23.53
CA GLU A 194 4.01 3.39 23.47
C GLU A 194 3.00 4.00 22.51
N THR A 195 2.18 3.15 21.91
CA THR A 195 1.07 3.60 21.07
C THR A 195 -0.21 3.78 21.90
N SER A 196 -0.95 4.86 21.67
CA SER A 196 -2.25 5.03 22.34
C SER A 196 -3.29 4.10 21.70
N SER A 197 -3.63 3.02 22.40
CA SER A 197 -4.61 2.02 21.97
C SER A 197 -5.99 2.62 21.62
N ALA A 198 -6.46 3.63 22.36
CA ALA A 198 -7.74 4.29 22.11
C ALA A 198 -7.75 5.13 20.81
N TYR A 199 -6.62 5.80 20.49
CA TYR A 199 -6.48 6.59 19.27
C TYR A 199 -6.35 5.69 18.04
N ASN A 200 -5.70 4.53 18.21
CA ASN A 200 -5.61 3.50 17.16
C ASN A 200 -6.98 2.93 16.80
N LEU A 201 -7.86 2.66 17.78
CA LEU A 201 -9.17 2.05 17.50
C LEU A 201 -10.12 3.02 16.76
N TYR A 202 -10.15 4.29 17.16
CA TYR A 202 -10.91 5.34 16.45
C TYR A 202 -10.33 5.63 15.06
N GLY A 203 -8.99 5.64 14.94
CA GLY A 203 -8.30 5.78 13.66
C GLY A 203 -8.60 4.63 12.70
N VAL A 204 -8.65 3.40 13.19
CA VAL A 204 -9.02 2.22 12.38
C VAL A 204 -10.48 2.30 11.94
N ALA A 205 -11.41 2.59 12.84
CA ALA A 205 -12.84 2.68 12.49
C ALA A 205 -13.12 3.80 11.48
N SER A 206 -12.52 4.98 11.68
CA SER A 206 -12.69 6.10 10.76
C SER A 206 -11.99 5.89 9.41
N ASN A 207 -10.84 5.22 9.37
CA ASN A 207 -10.18 4.84 8.12
C ASN A 207 -10.93 3.74 7.38
N LEU A 208 -11.49 2.75 8.09
CA LEU A 208 -12.38 1.74 7.50
C LEU A 208 -13.57 2.41 6.82
N GLY A 209 -14.28 3.30 7.51
CA GLY A 209 -15.42 4.00 6.92
C GLY A 209 -15.04 4.89 5.73
N ARG A 210 -13.88 5.55 5.76
CA ARG A 210 -13.37 6.28 4.59
C ARG A 210 -13.01 5.36 3.44
N TRP A 211 -12.44 4.20 3.73
CA TRP A 211 -12.08 3.23 2.71
C TRP A 211 -13.30 2.62 2.05
N GLU A 212 -14.29 2.22 2.84
CA GLU A 212 -15.58 1.73 2.37
C GLU A 212 -16.23 2.78 1.45
N SER A 213 -16.15 4.07 1.80
CA SER A 213 -16.64 5.14 0.92
C SER A 213 -15.80 5.34 -0.36
N PHE A 214 -14.54 4.92 -0.35
CA PHE A 214 -13.62 5.03 -1.48
C PHE A 214 -13.71 3.80 -2.40
N THR A 215 -14.00 2.62 -1.87
CA THR A 215 -14.07 1.36 -2.62
C THR A 215 -15.52 0.92 -2.81
N SER A 216 -15.96 0.81 -4.06
CA SER A 216 -17.22 0.14 -4.38
C SER A 216 -17.02 -1.36 -4.48
N GLY A 217 -17.66 -2.12 -3.58
CA GLY A 217 -17.94 -3.54 -3.81
C GLY A 217 -19.10 -3.70 -4.79
N PHE A 218 -19.14 -4.82 -5.50
CA PHE A 218 -20.33 -5.26 -6.22
C PHE A 218 -20.75 -6.58 -5.60
N ASP A 219 -21.87 -6.58 -4.90
CA ASP A 219 -22.31 -7.71 -4.07
C ASP A 219 -23.60 -8.32 -4.63
N ASP A 220 -24.13 -9.35 -3.96
CA ASP A 220 -25.37 -10.03 -4.36
C ASP A 220 -26.58 -9.07 -4.44
N GLU A 221 -26.53 -7.91 -3.80
CA GLU A 221 -27.55 -6.85 -3.88
C GLU A 221 -27.55 -6.10 -5.22
N ASP A 222 -26.44 -6.10 -5.95
CA ASP A 222 -26.34 -5.57 -7.31
C ASP A 222 -26.79 -6.59 -8.37
N LEU A 223 -26.89 -7.86 -7.98
CA LEU A 223 -27.27 -8.96 -8.85
C LEU A 223 -28.62 -8.71 -9.55
N PRO A 224 -29.68 -8.19 -8.90
CA PRO A 224 -30.93 -7.85 -9.59
C PRO A 224 -30.74 -6.81 -10.69
N ALA A 225 -29.93 -5.77 -10.46
CA ALA A 225 -29.65 -4.74 -11.46
C ALA A 225 -28.80 -5.27 -12.62
N MET A 226 -27.89 -6.21 -12.34
CA MET A 226 -27.10 -6.91 -13.36
C MET A 226 -27.96 -7.87 -14.17
N ILE A 227 -28.87 -8.62 -13.54
CA ILE A 227 -29.86 -9.49 -14.18
C ILE A 227 -30.81 -8.65 -15.04
N GLU A 228 -31.25 -7.50 -14.55
CA GLU A 228 -32.08 -6.57 -15.32
C GLU A 228 -31.33 -6.10 -16.58
N ARG A 229 -30.07 -5.71 -16.46
CA ARG A 229 -29.22 -5.36 -17.61
C ARG A 229 -29.04 -6.53 -18.57
N GLN A 230 -28.82 -7.74 -18.06
CA GLN A 230 -28.73 -8.95 -18.88
C GLN A 230 -30.05 -9.20 -19.63
N ASN A 231 -31.19 -9.05 -18.96
CA ASN A 231 -32.51 -9.20 -19.57
C ASN A 231 -32.76 -8.14 -20.64
N MET A 232 -32.38 -6.88 -20.38
CA MET A 232 -32.43 -5.79 -21.35
C MET A 232 -31.59 -6.10 -22.59
N ILE A 233 -30.36 -6.57 -22.41
CA ILE A 233 -29.47 -7.00 -23.51
C ILE A 233 -30.15 -8.13 -24.29
N ASN A 234 -30.61 -9.18 -23.61
CA ASN A 234 -31.25 -10.32 -24.25
C ASN A 234 -32.56 -9.96 -24.98
N HIS A 235 -33.33 -9.01 -24.47
CA HIS A 235 -34.53 -8.49 -25.14
C HIS A 235 -34.19 -7.60 -26.34
N SER A 236 -33.05 -6.91 -26.31
CA SER A 236 -32.58 -6.07 -27.41
C SER A 236 -32.00 -6.86 -28.58
N LEU A 237 -31.67 -8.14 -28.37
CA LEU A 237 -31.24 -9.02 -29.45
C LEU A 237 -32.34 -9.13 -30.51
N ASP A 238 -31.98 -8.96 -31.77
CA ASP A 238 -32.89 -9.19 -32.88
C ASP A 238 -33.28 -10.67 -32.99
N GLU A 239 -34.32 -10.97 -33.76
CA GLU A 239 -34.86 -12.32 -33.91
C GLU A 239 -33.78 -13.32 -34.37
N PHE A 240 -32.91 -12.86 -35.29
CA PHE A 240 -31.73 -13.59 -35.73
C PHE A 240 -30.80 -13.99 -34.58
N SER A 241 -30.47 -13.06 -33.68
CA SER A 241 -29.55 -13.33 -32.57
C SER A 241 -30.19 -14.18 -31.47
N ARG A 242 -31.51 -14.11 -31.31
CA ARG A 242 -32.26 -14.79 -30.24
C ARG A 242 -32.51 -16.26 -30.52
N SER A 243 -33.06 -16.59 -31.69
CA SER A 243 -33.50 -17.96 -31.97
C SER A 243 -32.43 -18.78 -32.68
N ARG A 244 -31.53 -18.12 -33.44
CA ARG A 244 -30.46 -18.75 -34.25
C ARG A 244 -30.95 -19.98 -35.06
N ASN A 245 -32.24 -20.05 -35.37
CA ASN A 245 -32.86 -21.12 -36.13
C ASN A 245 -33.13 -20.59 -37.55
N TRP A 246 -32.15 -20.70 -38.43
CA TRP A 246 -32.45 -20.45 -39.83
C TRP A 246 -33.22 -21.64 -40.39
N ASP A 247 -34.49 -21.46 -40.76
CA ASP A 247 -35.04 -22.16 -41.93
C ASP A 247 -34.90 -21.17 -43.09
N PHE A 248 -34.01 -21.46 -44.04
CA PHE A 248 -33.75 -20.54 -45.15
C PHE A 248 -34.95 -20.43 -46.11
N PHE A 249 -35.89 -21.37 -46.06
CA PHE A 249 -37.07 -21.42 -46.91
C PHE A 249 -38.24 -22.06 -46.15
N ASP A 250 -39.29 -21.27 -45.87
CA ASP A 250 -40.55 -21.73 -45.25
C ASP A 250 -41.59 -22.13 -46.32
N PHE A 251 -41.11 -22.63 -47.46
CA PHE A 251 -41.92 -23.15 -48.54
C PHE A 251 -41.28 -24.47 -48.94
N TRP A 252 -41.85 -25.62 -48.54
CA TRP A 252 -42.68 -26.57 -49.30
C TRP A 252 -43.34 -27.53 -48.29
#